data_AF-A0A2H9MW73-F1
#
_entry.id   AF-A0A2H9MW73-F1
#
_cell.length_a   1.000
_cell.length_b   1.000
_cell.length_c   1.000
_cell.angle_alpha   90.00
_cell.angle_beta   90.00
_cell.angle_gamma   90.00
#
_symmetry.space_group_name_H-M   'P 1'
#
loop_
_entity.id
_entity.type
_entity.pdbx_description
1 polymer ?
#
loop_
_entity_poly.entity_id
_entity_poly.type
_entity_poly.pdbx_seq_one_letter_code
_entity_poly.pdbx_strand_id
1 'polypeptide(L)' 'MSYSNLQIFIVELIGTFILVVFATGSIVYDVQTGGTLGIAFAAVTPFIALIIGVYCFGKVSLAHFNPAVTLGYYIT' A
#
# COMPACT_ATOMS: atom_id res chain seq x y z
N MET A 1 16.04 -13.83 9.82
CA MET A 1 16.89 -12.63 9.66
C MET A 1 16.26 -11.55 10.52
N SER A 2 17.00 -10.88 11.39
CA SER A 2 16.46 -9.76 12.18
C SER A 2 16.71 -8.47 11.42
N TYR A 3 15.67 -7.69 11.14
CA TYR A 3 15.77 -6.39 10.49
C TYR A 3 15.82 -5.27 11.54
N SER A 4 16.49 -4.16 11.22
CA SER A 4 16.55 -3.00 12.13
C SER A 4 15.26 -2.16 12.04
N ASN A 5 14.95 -1.42 13.11
CA ASN A 5 13.79 -0.52 13.13
C ASN A 5 13.82 0.52 11.99
N LEU A 6 15.02 0.98 11.61
CA LEU A 6 15.17 1.90 10.47
C LEU A 6 14.82 1.22 9.14
N GLN A 7 15.22 -0.04 8.94
CA GLN A 7 14.85 -0.81 7.74
C GLN A 7 13.34 -1.04 7.67
N ILE A 8 12.73 -1.45 8.79
CA ILE A 8 11.28 -1.64 8.90
C ILE A 8 10.55 -0.34 8.57
N PHE A 9 10.99 0.78 9.17
CA PHE A 9 10.39 2.10 8.95
C PHE A 9 10.47 2.54 7.48
N ILE A 10 11.64 2.42 6.85
CA ILE A 10 11.82 2.81 5.43
C ILE A 10 10.92 1.98 4.52
N VAL A 11 10.82 0.67 4.78
CA VAL A 11 9.99 -0.23 3.99
C VAL A 11 8.50 0.07 4.16
N GLU A 12 8.04 0.32 5.40
CA GLU A 12 6.67 0.75 5.68
C GLU A 12 6.33 2.09 5.02
N LEU A 13 7.28 3.05 5.03
CA LEU A 13 7.13 4.34 4.37
C LEU A 13 6.99 4.19 2.85
N ILE A 14 7.87 3.39 2.22
CA ILE A 14 7.84 3.14 0.77
C ILE A 14 6.55 2.41 0.38
N GLY A 15 6.17 1.35 1.11
CA GLY A 15 4.95 0.59 0.80
C GLY A 15 3.68 1.45 0.95
N THR A 16 3.60 2.26 2.00
CA THR A 16 2.49 3.22 2.18
C THR A 16 2.45 4.25 1.05
N PHE A 17 3.61 4.78 0.64
CA PHE A 17 3.69 5.71 -0.48
C PHE A 17 3.18 5.09 -1.79
N ILE A 18 3.62 3.87 -2.12
CA ILE A 18 3.15 3.14 -3.29
C ILE A 18 1.63 2.94 -3.24
N LEU A 19 1.09 2.52 -2.10
CA LEU A 19 -0.37 2.38 -1.92
C LEU A 19 -1.11 3.69 -2.17
N VAL A 20 -0.65 4.81 -1.60
CA VAL A 20 -1.30 6.11 -1.76
C VAL A 20 -1.24 6.59 -3.21
N VAL A 21 -0.09 6.45 -3.87
CA VAL A 21 0.06 6.82 -5.29
C VAL A 21 -0.89 6.04 -6.17
N PHE A 22 -1.02 4.73 -5.97
CA PHE A 22 -1.90 3.90 -6.78
C PHE A 22 -3.39 4.14 -6.43
N ALA A 23 -3.72 4.28 -5.15
CA ALA A 23 -5.08 4.55 -4.69
C ALA A 23 -5.58 5.90 -5.22
N THR A 24 -4.91 6.99 -4.85
CA THR A 24 -5.34 8.35 -5.25
C THR A 24 -5.07 8.62 -6.72
N GLY A 25 -3.95 8.12 -7.27
CA GLY A 25 -3.60 8.26 -8.67
C GLY A 25 -4.59 7.58 -9.59
N SER A 26 -5.16 6.43 -9.22
CA SER A 26 -6.20 5.78 -10.03
C SER A 26 -7.45 6.65 -10.20
N ILE A 27 -7.89 7.32 -9.13
CA ILE A 27 -9.05 8.21 -9.15
C ILE A 27 -8.74 9.46 -9.98
N VAL A 28 -7.58 10.09 -9.74
CA VAL A 28 -7.15 11.27 -10.50
C VAL A 28 -7.02 10.94 -11.99
N TYR A 29 -6.46 9.78 -12.32
CA TYR A 29 -6.30 9.34 -13.71
C TYR A 29 -7.65 9.05 -14.37
N ASP A 30 -8.56 8.36 -13.68
CA ASP A 30 -9.90 8.10 -14.21
C ASP A 30 -10.61 9.41 -14.58
N VAL A 31 -10.58 10.42 -13.69
CA VAL A 31 -11.12 11.76 -13.96
C VAL A 31 -10.46 12.40 -15.19
N GLN A 32 -9.13 12.31 -15.32
CA GLN A 32 -8.41 12.84 -16.49
C GLN A 32 -8.78 12.13 -17.80
N THR A 33 -9.16 10.84 -17.74
CA THR A 33 -9.62 10.05 -18.90
C THR A 33 -11.12 10.13 -19.15
N GLY A 34 -11.83 11.07 -18.52
CA GLY A 34 -13.26 11.27 -18.70
C GLY A 34 -14.16 10.33 -17.90
N GLY A 35 -13.64 9.68 -16.86
CA GLY A 35 -14.40 8.84 -15.94
C GLY A 35 -14.82 7.48 -16.52
N THR A 36 -14.09 6.98 -17.53
CA THR A 36 -14.46 5.77 -18.28
C THR A 36 -14.02 4.48 -17.59
N LEU A 37 -13.07 4.53 -16.65
CA LEU A 37 -12.53 3.37 -15.94
C LEU A 37 -13.34 3.05 -14.68
N GLY A 38 -13.80 4.09 -13.97
CA GLY A 38 -14.72 4.00 -12.85
C GLY A 38 -14.21 3.24 -11.63
N ILE A 39 -15.15 2.81 -10.78
CA ILE A 39 -14.89 2.22 -9.45
C ILE A 39 -14.05 0.95 -9.54
N ALA A 40 -14.21 0.15 -10.60
CA ALA A 40 -13.44 -1.07 -10.78
C ALA A 40 -11.93 -0.78 -10.86
N PHE A 41 -11.54 0.26 -11.62
CA PHE A 41 -10.15 0.68 -11.71
C PHE A 41 -9.64 1.27 -10.39
N ALA A 42 -10.45 2.08 -9.72
CA ALA A 42 -10.12 2.64 -8.41
C ALA A 42 -9.94 1.57 -7.31
N ALA A 43 -10.57 0.40 -7.43
CA ALA A 43 -10.41 -0.72 -6.52
C ALA A 43 -9.22 -1.61 -6.88
N VAL A 44 -9.06 -1.97 -8.16
CA VAL A 44 -8.03 -2.92 -8.60
C VAL A 44 -6.62 -2.31 -8.52
N THR A 45 -6.47 -1.02 -8.81
CA THR A 45 -5.16 -0.36 -8.83
C THR A 45 -4.44 -0.38 -7.46
N PRO A 46 -5.06 0.09 -6.35
CA PRO A 46 -4.45 -0.05 -5.03
C PRO A 46 -4.35 -1.50 -4.54
N PHE A 47 -5.24 -2.40 -4.98
CA PHE A 47 -5.15 -3.82 -4.66
C PHE A 47 -3.88 -4.46 -5.25
N ILE A 48 -3.55 -4.18 -6.51
CA ILE A 48 -2.32 -4.64 -7.14
C ILE A 48 -1.09 -4.05 -6.43
N ALA A 49 -1.14 -2.76 -6.09
CA ALA A 49 -0.08 -2.10 -5.32
C ALA A 49 0.16 -2.77 -3.95
N LEU A 50 -0.92 -3.13 -3.25
CA LEU A 50 -0.88 -3.87 -1.98
C LEU A 50 -0.22 -5.23 -2.15
N ILE A 51 -0.63 -6.01 -3.16
CA ILE A 51 -0.06 -7.33 -3.45
C ILE A 51 1.46 -7.21 -3.67
N ILE A 52 1.88 -6.28 -4.54
CA ILE A 52 3.29 -6.04 -4.82
C ILE A 52 4.03 -5.70 -3.52
N GLY A 53 3.47 -4.79 -2.71
CA GLY A 53 4.03 -4.42 -1.42
C GLY A 53 4.20 -5.63 -0.49
N VAL A 54 3.18 -6.45 -0.33
CA VAL A 54 3.22 -7.64 0.54
C VAL A 54 4.30 -8.64 0.10
N TYR A 55 4.40 -8.93 -1.20
CA TYR A 55 5.41 -9.88 -1.70
C TYR A 55 6.84 -9.33 -1.61
N CYS A 56 7.03 -8.03 -1.85
CA CYS A 56 8.35 -7.40 -1.80
C CYS A 56 8.85 -7.19 -0.36
N PHE A 57 7.95 -6.82 0.55
CA PHE A 57 8.30 -6.23 1.84
C PHE A 57 7.78 -7.00 3.05
N GLY A 58 6.88 -7.97 2.87
CA GLY A 58 6.26 -8.71 3.97
C GLY A 58 7.28 -9.44 4.86
N LYS A 59 8.40 -9.91 4.30
CA LYS A 59 9.48 -10.53 5.10
C LYS A 59 10.20 -9.54 6.03
N VAL A 60 10.18 -8.25 5.72
CA VAL A 60 10.91 -7.21 6.43
C VAL A 60 10.05 -6.57 7.53
N SER A 61 8.84 -6.12 7.18
CA SER A 61 7.99 -5.32 8.07
C SER A 61 6.62 -5.94 8.37
N LEU A 62 6.33 -7.13 7.84
CA LEU A 62 4.97 -7.70 7.74
C LEU A 62 4.02 -6.91 6.84
N ALA A 63 4.53 -5.88 6.14
CA ALA A 63 3.80 -5.10 5.14
C ALA A 63 2.47 -4.54 5.68
N HIS A 64 2.51 -3.86 6.83
CA HIS A 64 1.30 -3.30 7.41
C HIS A 64 0.73 -2.17 6.56
N PHE A 65 1.60 -1.23 6.16
CA PHE A 65 1.31 -0.04 5.35
C PHE A 65 0.08 0.77 5.79
N ASN A 66 -0.32 0.58 7.04
CA ASN A 66 -1.55 1.08 7.61
C ASN A 66 -1.42 1.09 9.15
N PRO A 67 -1.51 2.27 9.79
CA PRO A 67 -1.47 2.37 11.24
C PRO A 67 -2.55 1.55 11.96
N ALA A 68 -3.75 1.40 11.38
CA ALA A 68 -4.82 0.60 11.96
C ALA A 68 -4.49 -0.90 11.95
N VAL A 69 -3.80 -1.38 10.90
CA VAL A 69 -3.31 -2.77 10.84
C VAL A 69 -2.22 -2.99 11.89
N THR A 70 -1.26 -2.06 11.98
CA THR A 70 -0.23 -2.10 13.03
C THR A 70 -0.82 -2.14 14.43
N LEU A 71 -1.83 -1.29 14.70
CA LEU A 71 -2.49 -1.29 16.00
C LEU A 71 -3.25 -2.58 16.26
N GLY A 72 -3.93 -3.14 15.24
CA GLY A 72 -4.60 -4.43 15.32
C GLY A 72 -3.64 -5.54 15.75
N TYR A 73 -2.50 -5.68 15.05
CA TYR A 73 -1.44 -6.62 15.40
C TYR A 73 -0.81 -6.38 16.77
N TYR A 74 -0.83 -5.14 17.27
CA TYR A 74 -0.27 -4.83 18.58
C TYR A 74 -1.18 -5.27 19.74
N ILE A 75 -2.50 -5.30 19.53
CA ILE A 75 -3.48 -5.60 20.59
C ILE A 75 -4.04 -7.03 20.55
N THR A 76 -3.69 -7.84 19.54
CA THR A 76 -4.09 -9.25 19.40
C THR A 76 -2.88 -10.16 19.35
#